data_AF-A0A7V7MMG9-F1
#
_entry.id   AF-A0A7V7MMG9-F1
#
_cell.length_a   1.000
_cell.length_b   1.000
_cell.length_c   1.000
_cell.angle_alpha   90.00
_cell.angle_beta   90.00
_cell.angle_gamma   90.00
#
_symmetry.space_group_name_H-M   'P 1'
#
loop_
_entity.id
_entity.type
_entity.pdbx_description
1 polymer ?
#
loop_
_entity_poly.entity_id
_entity_poly.type
_entity_poly.pdbx_seq_one_letter_code
_entity_poly.pdbx_strand_id
1 'polypeptide(L)'
;MADLLSNTVGISIFILAFAVLQSGGASVPKRLPMEHSTEAKPVYFVCQNEMLLPLDSSLTDRLYDDLGEPSYSTAKEWVRKFNEKTVGDSFFDVVPQGDARFNRGAFQSDVRLELTAEYRPKPEVGDSIESLSTETSAFHSQLEGLSPTEHFAYFFVYPDSIELFREARDHAKIHFGVGSGWGPMSAGKPIRFILSGGRGGGITPSKQ
;
A
#
# COMPACT_ATOMS: atom_id res chain seq x y z
N MET A 1 36.87 -7.86 -28.36
CA MET A 1 36.23 -8.88 -27.49
C MET A 1 35.92 -8.36 -26.08
N ALA A 2 36.75 -7.51 -25.47
CA ALA A 2 36.49 -6.96 -24.13
C ALA A 2 35.24 -6.05 -24.04
N ASP A 3 34.91 -5.29 -25.08
CA ASP A 3 33.75 -4.37 -25.07
C ASP A 3 32.39 -5.07 -25.08
N LEU A 4 32.30 -6.25 -25.71
CA LEU A 4 31.05 -7.03 -25.71
C LEU A 4 30.78 -7.68 -24.35
N LEU A 5 31.86 -8.09 -23.65
CA LEU A 5 31.83 -8.67 -22.31
C LEU A 5 31.57 -7.60 -21.23
N SER A 6 32.13 -6.40 -21.37
CA SER A 6 31.88 -5.30 -20.41
C SER A 6 30.42 -4.83 -20.44
N ASN A 7 29.80 -4.78 -21.62
CA ASN A 7 28.38 -4.45 -21.77
C ASN A 7 27.46 -5.54 -21.18
N THR A 8 27.77 -6.82 -21.36
CA THR A 8 26.94 -7.91 -20.80
C THR A 8 27.10 -8.03 -19.29
N VAL A 9 28.31 -7.82 -18.78
CA VAL A 9 28.57 -7.78 -17.32
C VAL A 9 27.90 -6.55 -16.70
N GLY A 10 27.95 -5.39 -17.36
CA GLY A 10 27.24 -4.18 -16.92
C GLY A 10 25.73 -4.37 -16.86
N ILE A 11 25.13 -4.96 -17.91
CA ILE A 11 23.70 -5.27 -17.95
C ILE A 11 23.33 -6.29 -16.85
N SER A 12 24.18 -7.29 -16.63
CA SER A 12 23.94 -8.33 -15.62
C SER A 12 24.02 -7.78 -14.19
N ILE A 13 24.96 -6.87 -13.91
CA ILE A 13 25.06 -6.16 -12.63
C ILE A 13 23.83 -5.26 -12.43
N PHE A 14 23.35 -4.58 -13.48
CA PHE A 14 22.12 -3.79 -13.41
C PHE A 14 20.90 -4.66 -13.11
N ILE A 15 20.74 -5.81 -13.78
CA ILE A 15 19.63 -6.75 -13.55
C ILE A 15 19.70 -7.32 -12.12
N LEU A 16 20.90 -7.67 -11.63
CA LEU A 16 21.11 -8.12 -10.25
C LEU A 16 20.74 -7.04 -9.23
N ALA A 17 21.13 -5.78 -9.47
CA ALA A 17 20.78 -4.66 -8.60
C ALA A 17 19.26 -4.46 -8.55
N PHE A 18 18.56 -4.49 -9.69
CA PHE A 18 17.10 -4.38 -9.75
C PHE A 18 16.38 -5.58 -9.12
N ALA A 19 16.88 -6.80 -9.31
CA ALA A 19 16.31 -8.00 -8.70
C ALA A 19 16.47 -8.00 -7.17
N VAL A 20 17.62 -7.55 -6.66
CA VAL A 20 17.84 -7.39 -5.21
C VAL A 20 16.91 -6.33 -4.63
N LEU A 21 16.71 -5.21 -5.34
CA LEU A 21 15.75 -4.17 -4.94
C LEU A 21 14.29 -4.67 -4.95
N GLN A 22 13.91 -5.58 -5.84
CA GLN A 22 12.57 -6.21 -5.86
C GLN A 22 12.38 -7.29 -4.77
N SER A 23 13.45 -7.86 -4.21
CA SER A 23 13.34 -8.95 -3.24
C SER A 23 12.83 -8.51 -1.85
N GLY A 24 13.03 -7.23 -1.52
CA GLY A 24 12.39 -6.58 -0.38
C GLY A 24 11.01 -6.11 -0.81
N GLY A 25 9.97 -6.92 -0.57
CA GLY A 25 8.60 -6.58 -0.94
C GLY A 25 8.27 -5.12 -0.59
N ALA A 26 7.61 -4.43 -1.52
CA ALA A 26 7.30 -3.01 -1.37
C ALA A 26 6.50 -2.78 -0.08
N SER A 27 7.16 -2.20 0.92
CA SER A 27 6.51 -1.69 2.12
C SER A 27 6.22 -0.24 1.87
N VAL A 28 4.96 0.07 1.58
CA VAL A 28 4.55 1.43 1.27
C VAL A 28 4.35 2.17 2.61
N PRO A 29 5.15 3.21 2.92
CA PRO A 29 4.81 4.08 4.03
C PRO A 29 3.43 4.71 3.74
N LYS A 30 2.57 4.88 4.76
CA LYS A 30 1.21 5.46 4.63
C LYS A 30 1.20 6.81 3.87
N ARG A 31 2.34 7.49 3.78
CA ARG A 31 2.59 8.63 2.88
C ARG A 31 3.61 8.24 1.81
N LEU A 32 3.16 8.08 0.58
CA LEU A 32 4.02 7.89 -0.58
C LEU A 32 4.77 9.20 -0.89
N PRO A 33 6.09 9.15 -1.18
CA PRO A 33 6.80 10.31 -1.66
C PRO A 33 6.26 10.71 -3.04
N MET A 34 5.77 11.94 -3.16
CA MET A 34 5.25 12.52 -4.39
C MET A 34 6.31 13.39 -5.08
N GLU A 35 6.45 13.26 -6.40
CA GLU A 35 7.43 14.00 -7.22
C GLU A 35 7.18 15.52 -7.23
N HIS A 36 5.93 15.93 -6.99
CA HIS A 36 5.56 17.33 -6.78
C HIS A 36 4.76 17.48 -5.48
N SER A 37 5.09 18.50 -4.69
CA SER A 37 4.29 18.89 -3.52
C SER A 37 2.93 19.38 -4.00
N THR A 38 1.89 18.61 -3.73
CA THR A 38 0.50 19.00 -3.96
C THR A 38 -0.30 18.75 -2.69
N GLU A 39 -1.27 19.62 -2.43
CA GLU A 39 -2.26 19.41 -1.36
C GLU A 39 -3.35 18.42 -1.78
N ALA A 40 -3.35 17.98 -3.04
CA ALA A 40 -4.30 17.03 -3.57
C ALA A 40 -4.18 15.66 -2.88
N LYS A 41 -5.33 15.08 -2.51
CA LYS A 41 -5.43 13.81 -1.81
C LYS A 41 -5.42 12.65 -2.81
N PRO A 42 -4.64 11.59 -2.55
CA PRO A 42 -4.65 10.41 -3.40
C PRO A 42 -5.95 9.63 -3.22
N VAL A 43 -6.51 9.17 -4.34
CA VAL A 43 -7.45 8.04 -4.39
C VAL A 43 -6.68 6.85 -4.96
N TYR A 44 -6.67 5.75 -4.22
CA TYR A 44 -5.77 4.63 -4.51
C TYR A 44 -6.43 3.56 -5.35
N PHE A 45 -5.65 3.00 -6.28
CA PHE A 45 -6.05 1.88 -7.11
C PHE A 45 -4.93 0.85 -7.18
N VAL A 46 -5.29 -0.41 -7.39
CA VAL A 46 -4.36 -1.52 -7.58
C VAL A 46 -4.60 -2.14 -8.95
N CYS A 47 -3.57 -2.21 -9.77
CA CYS A 47 -3.60 -2.94 -11.04
C CYS A 47 -2.88 -4.28 -10.82
N GLN A 48 -3.63 -5.37 -10.70
CA GLN A 48 -3.10 -6.71 -10.44
C GLN A 48 -3.96 -7.78 -11.13
N ASN A 49 -3.33 -8.82 -11.68
CA ASN A 49 -4.01 -9.91 -12.38
C ASN A 49 -4.96 -9.40 -13.49
N GLU A 50 -4.55 -8.35 -14.22
CA GLU A 50 -5.38 -7.72 -15.26
C GLU A 50 -6.69 -7.10 -14.75
N MET A 51 -6.78 -6.86 -13.44
CA MET A 51 -7.92 -6.21 -12.78
C MET A 51 -7.49 -4.91 -12.10
N LEU A 52 -8.34 -3.89 -12.20
CA LEU A 52 -8.19 -2.60 -11.56
C LEU A 52 -9.13 -2.54 -10.35
N LEU A 53 -8.56 -2.41 -9.17
CA LEU A 53 -9.26 -2.50 -7.89
C LEU A 53 -9.18 -1.16 -7.15
N PRO A 54 -10.30 -0.54 -6.80
CA PRO A 54 -10.30 0.58 -5.85
C PRO A 54 -9.77 0.14 -4.49
N LEU A 55 -8.83 0.91 -3.93
CA LEU A 55 -8.25 0.64 -2.62
C LEU A 55 -8.73 1.69 -1.62
N ASP A 56 -9.52 1.25 -0.65
CA ASP A 56 -9.89 2.06 0.50
C ASP A 56 -8.85 1.95 1.63
N SER A 57 -8.00 2.97 1.75
CA SER A 57 -6.97 3.01 2.79
C SER A 57 -7.53 3.13 4.22
N SER A 58 -8.79 3.57 4.36
CA SER A 58 -9.45 3.76 5.66
C SER A 58 -9.86 2.43 6.30
N LEU A 59 -9.86 1.32 5.55
CA LEU A 59 -10.06 -0.02 6.12
C LEU A 59 -9.08 -0.31 7.25
N THR A 60 -7.85 0.21 7.18
CA THR A 60 -6.86 0.02 8.24
C THR A 60 -7.21 0.72 9.54
N ASP A 61 -8.01 1.80 9.50
CA ASP A 61 -8.41 2.51 10.71
C ASP A 61 -9.40 1.64 11.53
N ARG A 62 -10.25 0.84 10.83
CA ARG A 62 -11.18 -0.13 11.46
C ARG A 62 -10.48 -1.28 12.20
N LEU A 63 -9.19 -1.49 11.94
CA LEU A 63 -8.40 -2.49 12.68
C LEU A 63 -8.18 -2.08 14.14
N TYR A 64 -8.30 -0.79 14.46
CA TYR A 64 -8.10 -0.27 15.82
C TYR A 64 -9.38 -0.27 16.66
N ASP A 65 -10.54 -0.47 16.04
CA ASP A 65 -11.84 -0.45 16.70
C ASP A 65 -11.86 -1.39 17.92
N ASP A 66 -12.37 -0.92 19.04
CA ASP A 66 -12.54 -1.70 20.29
C ASP A 66 -11.25 -2.27 20.93
N LEU A 67 -10.05 -1.89 20.46
CA LEU A 67 -8.78 -2.35 21.04
C LEU A 67 -8.33 -1.52 22.25
N GLY A 68 -8.75 -0.26 22.33
CA GLY A 68 -8.27 0.71 23.32
C GLY A 68 -6.79 1.06 23.12
N GLU A 69 -6.20 1.77 24.08
CA GLU A 69 -4.80 2.20 24.03
C GLU A 69 -3.86 1.14 24.65
N PRO A 70 -2.78 0.73 23.95
CA PRO A 70 -1.80 -0.21 24.49
C PRO A 70 -0.90 0.44 25.54
N SER A 71 -0.55 -0.32 26.57
CA SER A 71 0.46 0.05 27.58
C SER A 71 1.54 -1.02 27.66
N TYR A 72 2.62 -0.75 28.40
CA TYR A 72 3.69 -1.73 28.62
C TYR A 72 3.17 -3.07 29.17
N SER A 73 2.17 -3.06 30.07
CA SER A 73 1.62 -4.30 30.65
C SER A 73 0.59 -4.99 29.75
N THR A 74 -0.09 -4.25 28.86
CA THR A 74 -1.17 -4.80 28.02
C THR A 74 -0.76 -5.07 26.58
N ALA A 75 0.42 -4.60 26.14
CA ALA A 75 0.84 -4.63 24.74
C ALA A 75 0.80 -6.03 24.08
N LYS A 76 1.16 -7.11 24.80
CA LYS A 76 1.08 -8.47 24.24
C LYS A 76 -0.34 -8.87 23.90
N GLU A 77 -1.26 -8.62 24.83
CA GLU A 77 -2.68 -8.94 24.67
C GLU A 77 -3.34 -8.04 23.63
N TRP A 78 -2.95 -6.76 23.60
CA TRP A 78 -3.38 -5.81 22.58
C TRP A 78 -2.98 -6.28 21.18
N VAL A 79 -1.71 -6.66 20.97
CA VAL A 79 -1.22 -7.19 19.68
C VAL A 79 -1.91 -8.50 19.31
N ARG A 80 -2.19 -9.38 20.28
CA ARG A 80 -2.96 -10.61 20.03
C ARG A 80 -4.34 -10.28 19.45
N LYS A 81 -5.08 -9.39 20.10
CA LYS A 81 -6.41 -8.94 19.63
C LYS A 81 -6.34 -8.23 18.28
N PHE A 82 -5.31 -7.41 18.06
CA PHE A 82 -5.06 -6.77 16.77
C PHE A 82 -4.87 -7.81 15.67
N ASN A 83 -4.04 -8.83 15.88
CA ASN A 83 -3.76 -9.90 14.91
C ASN A 83 -4.96 -10.83 14.65
N GLU A 84 -5.95 -10.86 15.54
CA GLU A 84 -7.18 -11.65 15.38
C GLU A 84 -8.25 -10.94 14.55
N LYS A 85 -8.09 -9.64 14.30
CA LYS A 85 -9.04 -8.89 13.47
C LYS A 85 -8.86 -9.24 11.99
N THR A 86 -9.97 -9.12 11.26
CA THR A 86 -9.98 -9.06 9.81
C THR A 86 -11.09 -8.10 9.43
N VAL A 87 -10.78 -7.15 8.55
CA VAL A 87 -11.75 -6.18 8.03
C VAL A 87 -11.69 -6.24 6.51
N GLY A 88 -12.77 -5.88 5.84
CA GLY A 88 -12.80 -5.90 4.39
C GLY A 88 -13.94 -5.10 3.82
N ASP A 89 -13.92 -4.99 2.50
CA ASP A 89 -14.95 -4.40 1.65
C ASP A 89 -15.25 -5.34 0.47
N SER A 90 -15.79 -4.81 -0.62
CA SER A 90 -16.08 -5.58 -1.83
C SER A 90 -14.84 -6.04 -2.60
N PHE A 91 -13.68 -5.41 -2.39
CA PHE A 91 -12.46 -5.64 -3.18
C PHE A 91 -11.34 -6.33 -2.40
N PHE A 92 -11.21 -6.04 -1.11
CA PHE A 92 -10.10 -6.48 -0.28
C PHE A 92 -10.55 -7.09 1.04
N ASP A 93 -9.81 -8.10 1.48
CA ASP A 93 -9.69 -8.46 2.89
C ASP A 93 -8.35 -7.91 3.43
N VAL A 94 -8.40 -7.25 4.57
CA VAL A 94 -7.26 -6.64 5.24
C VAL A 94 -6.88 -7.45 6.45
N VAL A 95 -5.67 -8.01 6.41
CA VAL A 95 -5.13 -8.89 7.45
C VAL A 95 -4.02 -8.16 8.21
N PRO A 96 -4.23 -7.85 9.50
CA PRO A 96 -3.23 -7.22 10.34
C PRO A 96 -2.11 -8.19 10.73
N GLN A 97 -0.91 -7.65 10.88
CA GLN A 97 0.20 -8.32 11.53
C GLN A 97 0.96 -7.33 12.40
N GLY A 98 1.00 -7.63 13.69
CA GLY A 98 1.61 -6.83 14.73
C GLY A 98 2.59 -7.63 15.59
N ASP A 99 3.61 -6.94 16.10
CA ASP A 99 4.53 -7.43 17.12
C ASP A 99 4.79 -6.36 18.19
N ALA A 100 5.06 -6.80 19.43
CA ALA A 100 5.37 -5.94 20.57
C ALA A 100 6.82 -6.20 21.04
N ARG A 101 7.69 -5.21 20.84
CA ARG A 101 9.08 -5.26 21.28
C ARG A 101 9.25 -4.55 22.61
N PHE A 102 9.65 -5.30 23.62
CA PHE A 102 9.86 -4.79 24.97
C PHE A 102 11.33 -4.48 25.20
N ASN A 103 11.60 -3.26 25.62
CA ASN A 103 12.92 -2.81 26.04
C ASN A 103 12.88 -2.58 27.55
N ARG A 104 13.79 -3.26 28.27
CA ARG A 104 13.93 -3.13 29.71
C ARG A 104 15.23 -2.41 30.03
N GLY A 105 15.16 -1.10 30.23
CA GLY A 105 16.28 -0.29 30.68
C GLY A 105 16.41 -0.28 32.20
N ALA A 106 17.58 0.13 32.69
CA ALA A 106 17.86 0.26 34.12
C ALA A 106 16.99 1.34 34.81
N PHE A 107 16.50 2.33 34.07
CA PHE A 107 15.74 3.48 34.59
C PHE A 107 14.33 3.63 33.97
N GLN A 108 14.09 3.02 32.80
CA GLN A 108 12.80 3.08 32.12
C GLN A 108 12.60 1.80 31.31
N SER A 109 11.36 1.30 31.30
CA SER A 109 10.93 0.24 30.39
C SER A 109 9.97 0.83 29.37
N ASP A 110 10.13 0.45 28.11
CA ASP A 110 9.31 0.91 26.98
C ASP A 110 8.89 -0.27 26.11
N VAL A 111 7.75 -0.11 25.44
CA VAL A 111 7.25 -1.08 24.46
C VAL A 111 7.07 -0.37 23.13
N ARG A 112 7.59 -0.97 22.07
CA ARG A 112 7.40 -0.52 20.69
C ARG A 112 6.52 -1.52 19.97
N LEU A 113 5.47 -1.01 19.33
CA LEU A 113 4.62 -1.80 18.45
C LEU A 113 5.10 -1.65 17.01
N GLU A 114 5.20 -2.78 16.31
CA GLU A 114 5.45 -2.83 14.87
C GLU A 114 4.20 -3.41 14.22
N LEU A 115 3.38 -2.55 13.61
CA LEU A 115 2.08 -2.92 13.06
C LEU A 115 2.08 -2.75 11.55
N THR A 116 1.62 -3.78 10.87
CA THR A 116 1.43 -3.80 9.42
C THR A 116 0.04 -4.33 9.08
N ALA A 117 -0.44 -4.00 7.88
CA ALA A 117 -1.65 -4.56 7.33
C ALA A 117 -1.41 -4.98 5.88
N GLU A 118 -1.85 -6.19 5.57
CA GLU A 118 -1.77 -6.80 4.24
C GLU A 118 -3.15 -6.72 3.58
N TYR A 119 -3.20 -6.09 2.41
CA TYR A 119 -4.41 -6.02 1.58
C TYR A 119 -4.39 -7.21 0.62
N ARG A 120 -5.40 -8.07 0.73
CA ARG A 120 -5.58 -9.26 -0.09
C ARG A 120 -6.75 -9.04 -1.03
N PRO A 121 -6.52 -8.98 -2.35
CA PRO A 121 -7.61 -8.82 -3.30
C PRO A 121 -8.49 -10.06 -3.27
N LYS A 122 -9.81 -9.84 -3.35
CA LYS A 122 -10.77 -10.92 -3.56
C LYS A 122 -10.67 -11.43 -4.99
N PRO A 123 -10.99 -12.71 -5.26
CA PRO A 123 -10.97 -13.24 -6.62
C PRO A 123 -12.08 -12.60 -7.46
N GLU A 124 -11.81 -12.38 -8.75
CA GLU A 124 -12.81 -11.98 -9.76
C GLU A 124 -13.53 -10.66 -9.46
N VAL A 125 -12.85 -9.73 -8.79
CA VAL A 125 -13.37 -8.37 -8.52
C VAL A 125 -12.55 -7.30 -9.25
N GLY A 126 -13.13 -6.12 -9.42
CA GLY A 126 -12.49 -4.98 -10.08
C GLY A 126 -12.89 -4.84 -11.55
N ASP A 127 -12.21 -3.94 -12.25
CA ASP A 127 -12.45 -3.67 -13.66
C ASP A 127 -11.35 -4.24 -14.55
N SER A 128 -11.73 -4.92 -15.62
CA SER A 128 -10.80 -5.32 -16.68
C SER A 128 -10.58 -4.17 -17.67
N ILE A 129 -9.69 -4.38 -18.64
CA ILE A 129 -9.45 -3.37 -19.68
C ILE A 129 -10.72 -3.06 -20.49
N GLU A 130 -11.56 -4.08 -20.71
CA GLU A 130 -12.82 -3.96 -21.44
C GLU A 130 -13.91 -3.27 -20.62
N SER A 131 -13.94 -3.49 -19.29
CA SER A 131 -15.00 -2.95 -18.43
C SER A 131 -14.69 -1.53 -17.92
N LEU A 132 -13.44 -1.09 -17.92
CA LEU A 132 -13.02 0.21 -17.35
C LEU A 132 -13.78 1.42 -17.94
N SER A 133 -14.18 1.32 -19.21
CA SER A 133 -14.85 2.40 -19.94
C SER A 133 -16.38 2.41 -19.74
N THR A 134 -16.91 1.42 -19.02
CA THR A 134 -18.35 1.30 -18.77
C THR A 134 -18.78 2.21 -17.62
N GLU A 135 -20.01 2.71 -17.64
CA GLU A 135 -20.58 3.50 -16.53
C GLU A 135 -20.76 2.66 -15.25
N THR A 136 -20.81 1.33 -15.38
CA THR A 136 -20.90 0.39 -14.25
C THR A 136 -19.56 0.06 -13.61
N SER A 137 -18.46 0.61 -14.14
CA SER A 137 -17.11 0.37 -13.63
C SER A 137 -16.95 0.93 -12.22
N ALA A 138 -16.33 0.14 -11.34
CA ALA A 138 -15.98 0.58 -10.00
C ALA A 138 -14.97 1.74 -10.03
N PHE A 139 -14.06 1.74 -11.00
CA PHE A 139 -13.15 2.84 -11.29
C PHE A 139 -13.88 4.12 -11.68
N HIS A 140 -14.88 4.03 -12.57
CA HIS A 140 -15.72 5.16 -12.93
C HIS A 140 -16.43 5.72 -11.70
N SER A 141 -17.15 4.89 -10.94
CA SER A 141 -17.88 5.33 -9.75
C SER A 141 -16.99 5.97 -8.68
N GLN A 142 -15.72 5.56 -8.58
CA GLN A 142 -14.75 6.17 -7.65
C GLN A 142 -14.24 7.53 -8.12
N LEU A 143 -14.11 7.73 -9.44
CA LEU A 143 -13.69 9.01 -10.00
C LEU A 143 -14.85 10.02 -10.10
N GLU A 144 -16.07 9.52 -10.18
CA GLU A 144 -17.28 10.33 -10.22
C GLU A 144 -17.43 11.16 -8.93
N GLY A 145 -17.49 12.49 -9.08
CA GLY A 145 -17.59 13.42 -7.96
C GLY A 145 -16.26 13.83 -7.32
N LEU A 146 -15.11 13.32 -7.79
CA LEU A 146 -13.82 13.84 -7.37
C LEU A 146 -13.56 15.22 -7.99
N SER A 147 -13.05 16.14 -7.17
CA SER A 147 -12.52 17.41 -7.66
C SER A 147 -11.11 17.19 -8.25
N PRO A 148 -10.87 17.45 -9.55
CA PRO A 148 -9.57 17.20 -10.18
C PRO A 148 -8.42 18.08 -9.67
N THR A 149 -8.74 19.13 -8.92
CA THR A 149 -7.74 20.01 -8.27
C THR A 149 -7.42 19.59 -6.85
N GLU A 150 -8.33 18.85 -6.20
CA GLU A 150 -8.17 18.38 -4.82
C GLU A 150 -7.83 16.90 -4.73
N HIS A 151 -7.98 16.15 -5.82
CA HIS A 151 -7.75 14.71 -5.86
C HIS A 151 -6.91 14.31 -7.06
N PHE A 152 -6.18 13.22 -6.90
CA PHE A 152 -5.47 12.56 -7.98
C PHE A 152 -5.51 11.04 -7.79
N ALA A 153 -5.44 10.29 -8.88
CA ALA A 153 -5.44 8.83 -8.85
C ALA A 153 -4.00 8.31 -8.64
N TYR A 154 -3.78 7.48 -7.62
CA TYR A 154 -2.49 6.82 -7.39
C TYR A 154 -2.61 5.31 -7.62
N PHE A 155 -1.81 4.78 -8.53
CA PHE A 155 -1.86 3.38 -8.94
C PHE A 155 -0.71 2.57 -8.37
N PHE A 156 -1.01 1.48 -7.67
CA PHE A 156 -0.07 0.41 -7.37
C PHE A 156 -0.08 -0.59 -8.53
N VAL A 157 1.01 -0.66 -9.29
CA VAL A 157 1.03 -1.37 -10.58
C VAL A 157 1.88 -2.63 -10.50
N TYR A 158 1.25 -3.79 -10.64
CA TYR A 158 1.96 -5.06 -10.79
C TYR A 158 2.46 -5.25 -12.24
N PRO A 159 3.53 -6.03 -12.45
CA PRO A 159 4.13 -6.20 -13.78
C PRO A 159 3.20 -6.81 -14.82
N ASP A 160 2.18 -7.56 -14.38
CA ASP A 160 1.17 -8.20 -15.22
C ASP A 160 0.07 -7.23 -15.70
N SER A 161 0.00 -6.03 -15.14
CA SER A 161 -1.15 -5.12 -15.31
C SER A 161 -0.73 -3.72 -15.80
N ILE A 162 0.42 -3.62 -16.47
CA ILE A 162 0.96 -2.36 -16.99
C ILE A 162 0.06 -1.77 -18.08
N GLU A 163 -0.47 -2.59 -18.98
CA GLU A 163 -1.36 -2.13 -20.06
C GLU A 163 -2.65 -1.57 -19.50
N LEU A 164 -3.29 -2.32 -18.58
CA LEU A 164 -4.46 -1.85 -17.85
C LEU A 164 -4.22 -0.52 -17.12
N PHE A 165 -3.07 -0.37 -16.44
CA PHE A 165 -2.71 0.89 -15.82
C PHE A 165 -2.66 2.05 -16.81
N ARG A 166 -2.05 1.84 -18.00
CA ARG A 166 -1.93 2.90 -19.01
C ARG A 166 -3.31 3.35 -19.49
N GLU A 167 -4.19 2.40 -19.78
CA GLU A 167 -5.56 2.71 -20.19
C GLU A 167 -6.34 3.41 -19.07
N ALA A 168 -6.28 2.91 -17.84
CA ALA A 168 -6.94 3.54 -16.70
C ALA A 168 -6.45 4.98 -16.45
N ARG A 169 -5.14 5.19 -16.58
CA ARG A 169 -4.51 6.52 -16.44
C ARG A 169 -5.01 7.49 -17.50
N ASP A 170 -5.02 7.05 -18.77
CA ASP A 170 -5.44 7.87 -19.89
C ASP A 170 -6.95 8.16 -19.79
N HIS A 171 -7.74 7.16 -19.38
CA HIS A 171 -9.17 7.30 -19.11
C HIS A 171 -9.47 8.30 -17.99
N ALA A 172 -8.78 8.20 -16.84
CA ALA A 172 -8.89 9.17 -15.74
C ALA A 172 -8.62 10.61 -16.21
N LYS A 173 -7.59 10.79 -17.04
CA LYS A 173 -7.20 12.11 -17.52
C LYS A 173 -8.19 12.67 -18.54
N ILE A 174 -8.61 11.87 -19.52
CA ILE A 174 -9.46 12.31 -20.63
C ILE A 174 -10.89 12.56 -20.17
N HIS A 175 -11.45 11.67 -19.36
CA HIS A 175 -12.87 11.69 -19.01
C HIS A 175 -13.17 12.44 -17.72
N PHE A 176 -12.25 12.45 -16.75
CA PHE A 176 -12.46 13.09 -15.45
C PHE A 176 -11.54 14.29 -15.20
N GLY A 177 -10.53 14.50 -16.07
CA GLY A 177 -9.53 15.55 -15.87
C GLY A 177 -8.56 15.28 -14.70
N VAL A 178 -8.70 14.13 -14.02
CA VAL A 178 -7.98 13.77 -12.80
C VAL A 178 -6.52 13.44 -13.14
N GLY A 179 -5.60 14.05 -12.39
CA GLY A 179 -4.17 13.75 -12.49
C GLY A 179 -3.84 12.37 -11.93
N SER A 180 -2.66 11.84 -12.26
CA SER A 180 -2.26 10.50 -11.82
C SER A 180 -0.81 10.40 -11.38
N GLY A 181 -0.55 9.48 -10.45
CA GLY A 181 0.77 9.02 -10.03
C GLY A 181 0.79 7.49 -9.93
N TRP A 182 1.97 6.88 -9.88
CA TRP A 182 2.05 5.42 -9.80
C TRP A 182 3.29 4.95 -9.04
N GLY A 183 3.22 3.71 -8.55
CA GLY A 183 4.33 3.01 -7.89
C GLY A 183 4.37 1.55 -8.34
N PRO A 184 5.55 1.01 -8.69
CA PRO A 184 5.68 -0.39 -9.09
C PRO A 184 5.54 -1.33 -7.89
N MET A 185 4.84 -2.44 -8.10
CA MET A 185 4.73 -3.55 -7.16
C MET A 185 5.56 -4.75 -7.61
N SER A 186 6.00 -5.55 -6.64
CA SER A 186 6.74 -6.79 -6.94
C SER A 186 5.76 -7.91 -7.25
N ALA A 187 6.04 -8.70 -8.30
CA ALA A 187 5.20 -9.83 -8.70
C ALA A 187 4.95 -10.79 -7.52
N GLY A 188 3.70 -11.19 -7.33
CA GLY A 188 3.29 -12.16 -6.30
C GLY A 188 3.49 -11.69 -4.85
N LYS A 189 3.84 -10.43 -4.60
CA LYS A 189 3.90 -9.86 -3.24
C LYS A 189 2.59 -9.12 -2.96
N PRO A 190 1.95 -9.31 -1.79
CA PRO A 190 0.76 -8.54 -1.47
C PRO A 190 1.09 -7.08 -1.16
N ILE A 191 0.09 -6.20 -1.22
CA ILE A 191 0.24 -4.81 -0.78
C ILE A 191 0.30 -4.80 0.74
N ARG A 192 1.35 -4.20 1.29
CA ARG A 192 1.55 -4.07 2.72
C ARG A 192 1.76 -2.62 3.12
N PHE A 193 0.93 -2.15 4.04
CA PHE A 193 1.07 -0.84 4.67
C PHE A 193 1.70 -0.99 6.06
N ILE A 194 2.63 -0.09 6.37
CA ILE A 194 3.15 0.08 7.73
C ILE A 194 2.22 1.06 8.44
N LEU A 195 1.57 0.60 9.52
CA LEU A 195 0.61 1.40 10.29
C LEU A 195 1.27 2.12 11.46
N SER A 196 2.17 1.44 12.17
CA SER A 196 3.00 2.02 13.22
C SER A 196 4.32 1.27 13.35
N GLY A 197 5.35 1.92 13.92
CA GLY A 197 6.66 1.30 14.11
C GLY A 197 7.65 1.45 12.95
N GLY A 198 7.35 2.28 11.93
CA GLY A 198 8.39 2.80 11.03
C GLY A 198 9.44 3.61 11.82
N ARG A 199 10.70 3.65 11.33
CA ARG A 199 11.84 4.34 11.96
C ARG A 199 11.44 5.75 12.47
N GLY A 200 11.07 5.88 13.75
CA GLY A 200 10.81 7.16 14.41
C GLY A 200 9.56 7.27 15.29
N GLY A 201 8.59 6.35 15.23
CA GLY A 201 7.35 6.45 16.02
C GLY A 201 7.32 5.50 17.21
N GLY A 202 7.95 5.87 18.33
CA GLY A 202 7.79 5.16 19.60
C GLY A 202 6.57 5.70 20.36
N ILE A 203 5.71 4.81 20.87
CA ILE A 203 4.71 5.17 21.90
C ILE A 203 5.49 5.32 23.20
N THR A 204 5.56 6.54 23.73
CA THR A 204 6.09 6.76 25.08
C THR A 204 4.93 6.59 26.05
N PRO A 205 4.93 5.60 26.97
CA PRO A 205 3.83 5.46 27.91
C PRO A 205 3.77 6.71 28.79
N SER A 206 2.59 7.32 28.88
CA SER A 206 2.34 8.36 29.89
C SER A 206 2.42 7.73 31.27
N LYS A 207 3.13 8.40 32.18
CA LYS A 207 3.25 8.00 33.58
C LYS A 207 1.87 8.11 34.24
N GLN A 208 1.35 7.01 34.76
CA GLN A 208 0.48 7.05 35.94
C GLN A 208 1.36 7.25 37.18
#